data_AF-S3BYC6-F1
#
_entry.id   AF-S3BYC6-F1
#
_cell.length_a   1.000
_cell.length_b   1.000
_cell.length_c   1.000
_cell.angle_alpha   90.00
_cell.angle_beta   90.00
_cell.angle_gamma   90.00
#
_symmetry.space_group_name_H-M   'P 1'
#
loop_
_entity.id
_entity.type
_entity.pdbx_description
1 polymer ?
#
loop_
_entity_poly.entity_id
_entity_poly.type
_entity_poly.pdbx_seq_one_letter_code
_entity_poly.pdbx_strand_id
1 'polypeptide(L)'
;MSQMKASRMIRLTLVSTSVAAALMLAGCSVIAPEKLSSDDLMRLANVDQQLMFAAQEPVTAPITMEEAVARALKYNLEHRLAMMERAVQENIADVQSMSLLPKLTASAGYRDRSNELASSSESLATGKESLVPSKSSERDGRTADLELSWNVLDFGLSYFEAQASTNKSYASEERRRRVVADIARQTRAAWLSAVSAERLRDEVADALDDASKALAQSKEAGGRGLVKPLDALRYQRDLLNMVRQLETLEDELVKSKAKLATLMNLQPGTPFQLAVPSTDAEAVPAVPYKLSDLEVLAMVRRPEIREESYLARNAVLETRMSLLKLFPNVQLFAGLNYDSNKYLANNDWADVGTQVSWNLMSLFTAPKILKGGELREELAPLRRQAIRMTVLSQVHVAWHQRFAAEKAFRRADELSRVQNSIDKQVENAVKSRSETKLEAVRTKVETLLAKRTRDLSYAEMLNAQDAIYQAAGFDTVPAEVADQSISGLAEAIGAQDRIIADGAVLQGLYGTQALKDGVGDYKEASASYRLNPEVAAAAQEGGAAVRLVSGMPWESLGSLKASR
;
A
#
# COMPACT_ATOMS: atom_id res chain seq x y z
N MET A 1 61.33 -34.85 39.45
CA MET A 1 60.82 -34.43 38.12
C MET A 1 59.37 -34.87 37.80
N SER A 2 58.64 -35.60 38.66
CA SER A 2 57.26 -36.05 38.34
C SER A 2 56.15 -35.07 38.76
N GLN A 3 56.29 -34.40 39.91
CA GLN A 3 55.25 -33.53 40.48
C GLN A 3 55.02 -32.21 39.70
N MET A 4 56.04 -31.67 39.02
CA MET A 4 55.92 -30.43 38.22
C MET A 4 55.23 -30.61 36.87
N LYS A 5 55.18 -31.83 36.30
CA LYS A 5 54.50 -32.09 35.02
C LYS A 5 52.98 -32.22 35.21
N ALA A 6 52.54 -32.81 36.33
CA ALA A 6 51.13 -32.97 36.65
C ALA A 6 50.43 -31.62 36.91
N SER A 7 51.08 -30.68 37.63
CA SER A 7 50.49 -29.35 37.87
C SER A 7 50.43 -28.47 36.62
N ARG A 8 51.36 -28.66 35.66
CA ARG A 8 51.31 -28.01 34.34
C ARG A 8 50.20 -28.58 33.46
N MET A 9 49.98 -29.90 33.44
CA MET A 9 48.90 -30.52 32.67
C MET A 9 47.52 -30.16 33.21
N ILE A 10 47.33 -30.14 34.55
CA ILE A 10 46.06 -29.74 35.17
C ILE A 10 45.75 -28.25 34.92
N ARG A 11 46.76 -27.37 34.94
CA ARG A 11 46.57 -25.97 34.56
C ARG A 11 46.26 -25.79 33.07
N LEU A 12 46.84 -26.60 32.18
CA LEU A 12 46.56 -26.52 30.74
C LEU A 12 45.14 -27.02 30.40
N THR A 13 44.67 -28.09 31.06
CA THR A 13 43.32 -28.62 30.82
C THR A 13 42.24 -27.71 31.39
N LEU A 14 42.42 -27.14 32.60
CA LEU A 14 41.52 -26.15 33.19
C LEU A 14 41.44 -24.86 32.38
N VAL A 15 42.54 -24.40 31.78
CA VAL A 15 42.55 -23.23 30.88
C VAL A 15 41.84 -23.56 29.56
N SER A 16 42.01 -24.76 29.00
CA SER A 16 41.32 -25.13 27.75
C SER A 16 39.80 -25.28 27.92
N THR A 17 39.33 -25.83 29.05
CA THR A 17 37.89 -25.99 29.32
C THR A 17 37.23 -24.66 29.67
N SER A 18 37.92 -23.75 30.35
CA SER A 18 37.39 -22.40 30.61
C SER A 18 37.37 -21.53 29.36
N VAL A 19 38.33 -21.67 28.43
CA VAL A 19 38.30 -21.00 27.11
C VAL A 19 37.17 -21.55 26.23
N ALA A 20 36.96 -22.88 26.20
CA ALA A 20 35.86 -23.49 25.46
C ALA A 20 34.48 -23.11 26.02
N ALA A 21 34.33 -23.04 27.35
CA ALA A 21 33.10 -22.59 28.00
C ALA A 21 32.82 -21.09 27.75
N ALA A 22 33.87 -20.25 27.73
CA ALA A 22 33.74 -18.84 27.38
C ALA A 22 33.34 -18.63 25.90
N LEU A 23 33.86 -19.45 24.98
CA LEU A 23 33.48 -19.43 23.56
C LEU A 23 32.03 -19.91 23.34
N MET A 24 31.58 -20.92 24.08
CA MET A 24 30.19 -21.41 24.04
C MET A 24 29.20 -20.40 24.66
N LEU A 25 29.58 -19.70 25.73
CA LEU A 25 28.76 -18.65 26.36
C LEU A 25 28.69 -17.37 25.52
N ALA A 26 29.77 -17.02 24.80
CA ALA A 26 29.77 -15.91 23.84
C ALA A 26 28.90 -16.18 22.60
N GLY A 27 28.67 -17.45 22.25
CA GLY A 27 27.75 -17.86 21.19
C GLY A 27 26.26 -17.69 21.53
N CYS A 28 25.92 -17.44 22.79
CA CYS A 28 24.52 -17.28 23.26
C CYS A 28 24.16 -15.85 23.69
N SER A 29 25.08 -14.88 23.61
CA SER A 29 24.67 -13.47 23.76
C SER A 29 24.08 -13.00 22.44
N VAL A 30 22.76 -12.79 22.41
CA VAL A 30 22.10 -12.02 21.35
C VAL A 30 22.67 -10.61 21.41
N ILE A 31 23.71 -10.36 20.62
CA ILE A 31 24.26 -9.01 20.43
C ILE A 31 23.12 -8.21 19.84
N ALA A 32 22.64 -7.22 20.60
CA ALA A 32 21.64 -6.29 20.08
C ALA A 32 22.18 -5.71 18.76
N PRO A 33 21.39 -5.73 17.67
CA PRO A 33 21.88 -5.26 16.38
C PRO A 33 22.42 -3.84 16.55
N GLU A 34 23.65 -3.64 16.06
CA GLU A 34 24.31 -2.35 16.13
C GLU A 34 23.42 -1.31 15.45
N LYS A 35 23.25 -0.15 16.10
CA LYS A 35 22.47 0.93 15.49
C LYS A 35 23.15 1.32 14.19
N LEU A 36 22.36 1.56 13.15
CA LEU A 36 22.87 2.05 11.87
C LEU A 36 23.80 3.26 12.11
N SER A 37 25.06 3.11 11.71
CA SER A 37 26.03 4.21 11.79
C SER A 37 25.72 5.25 10.72
N SER A 38 26.26 6.47 10.87
CA SER A 38 26.14 7.49 9.82
C SER A 38 26.74 7.02 8.49
N ASP A 39 27.80 6.22 8.52
CA ASP A 39 28.43 5.67 7.31
C ASP A 39 27.54 4.64 6.63
N ASP A 40 26.84 3.79 7.39
CA ASP A 40 25.87 2.83 6.84
C ASP A 40 24.70 3.54 6.17
N LEU A 41 24.20 4.61 6.78
CA LEU A 41 23.13 5.44 6.20
C LEU A 41 23.59 6.13 4.91
N MET A 42 24.84 6.62 4.85
CA MET A 42 25.38 7.21 3.62
C MET A 42 25.57 6.17 2.51
N ARG A 43 26.02 4.95 2.85
CA ARG A 43 26.12 3.85 1.87
C ARG A 43 24.75 3.45 1.35
N LEU A 44 23.78 3.29 2.26
CA LEU A 44 22.40 2.94 1.89
C LEU A 44 21.79 4.01 0.99
N ALA A 45 21.95 5.30 1.34
CA ALA A 45 21.45 6.40 0.52
C ALA A 45 22.03 6.39 -0.92
N ASN A 46 23.32 6.07 -1.08
CA ASN A 46 23.94 5.97 -2.40
C ASN A 46 23.39 4.79 -3.21
N VAL A 47 23.22 3.63 -2.56
CA VAL A 47 22.64 2.44 -3.20
C VAL A 47 21.19 2.71 -3.61
N ASP A 48 20.39 3.26 -2.71
CA ASP A 48 18.99 3.62 -2.96
C ASP A 48 18.89 4.62 -4.12
N GLN A 49 19.73 5.66 -4.14
CA GLN A 49 19.74 6.63 -5.23
C GLN A 49 20.02 5.97 -6.59
N GLN A 50 20.94 5.00 -6.66
CA GLN A 50 21.21 4.27 -7.90
C GLN A 50 20.04 3.37 -8.29
N LEU A 51 19.44 2.65 -7.33
CA LEU A 51 18.35 1.71 -7.58
C LEU A 51 17.01 2.40 -7.91
N MET A 52 16.76 3.59 -7.37
CA MET A 52 15.54 4.37 -7.64
C MET A 52 15.40 4.72 -9.13
N PHE A 53 16.51 4.97 -9.82
CA PHE A 53 16.54 5.39 -11.24
C PHE A 53 17.12 4.34 -12.19
N ALA A 54 17.45 3.14 -11.69
CA ALA A 54 18.00 2.07 -12.50
C ALA A 54 16.98 1.54 -13.54
N ALA A 55 17.48 1.19 -14.73
CA ALA A 55 16.75 0.48 -15.78
C ALA A 55 15.44 1.13 -16.25
N GLN A 56 15.35 2.47 -16.23
CA GLN A 56 14.22 3.19 -16.80
C GLN A 56 14.39 3.36 -18.32
N GLU A 57 13.31 3.15 -19.07
CA GLU A 57 13.27 3.49 -20.49
C GLU A 57 13.40 5.02 -20.67
N PRO A 58 14.32 5.51 -21.52
CA PRO A 58 14.57 6.94 -21.69
C PRO A 58 13.37 7.67 -22.29
N VAL A 59 13.30 8.98 -22.08
CA VAL A 59 12.33 9.86 -22.76
C VAL A 59 12.92 10.27 -24.10
N THR A 60 12.40 9.71 -25.20
CA THR A 60 12.89 9.99 -26.56
C THR A 60 11.94 10.84 -27.39
N ALA A 61 10.68 10.97 -26.97
CA ALA A 61 9.63 11.69 -27.68
C ALA A 61 8.79 12.54 -26.70
N PRO A 62 7.97 13.49 -27.19
CA PRO A 62 7.03 14.23 -26.36
C PRO A 62 6.05 13.29 -25.65
N ILE A 63 5.94 13.40 -24.33
CA ILE A 63 5.19 12.48 -23.48
C ILE A 63 3.69 12.77 -23.56
N THR A 64 2.89 11.79 -23.97
CA THR A 64 1.42 11.86 -23.93
C THR A 64 0.88 11.59 -22.52
N MET A 65 -0.41 11.83 -22.29
CA MET A 65 -1.04 11.56 -20.99
C MET A 65 -0.96 10.07 -20.63
N GLU A 66 -1.25 9.19 -21.59
CA GLU A 66 -1.22 7.74 -21.42
C GLU A 66 0.21 7.24 -21.17
N GLU A 67 1.20 7.81 -21.87
CA GLU A 67 2.60 7.50 -21.62
C GLU A 67 3.04 7.93 -20.22
N ALA A 68 2.60 9.11 -19.76
CA ALA A 68 2.91 9.58 -18.41
C ALA A 68 2.34 8.62 -17.35
N VAL A 69 1.09 8.18 -17.50
CA VAL A 69 0.47 7.19 -16.61
C VAL A 69 1.21 5.85 -16.69
N ALA A 70 1.57 5.38 -17.88
CA ALA A 70 2.34 4.15 -18.06
C ALA A 70 3.70 4.21 -17.36
N ARG A 71 4.45 5.32 -17.50
CA ARG A 71 5.71 5.57 -16.81
C ARG A 71 5.52 5.61 -15.29
N ALA A 72 4.50 6.32 -14.82
CA ALA A 72 4.18 6.38 -13.40
C ALA A 72 3.89 4.98 -12.87
N LEU A 73 3.00 4.20 -13.47
CA LEU A 73 2.70 2.85 -12.98
C LEU A 73 3.90 1.89 -13.05
N LYS A 74 4.73 1.99 -14.09
CA LYS A 74 5.89 1.11 -14.25
C LYS A 74 7.04 1.43 -13.29
N TYR A 75 7.29 2.71 -13.01
CA TYR A 75 8.47 3.13 -12.25
C TYR A 75 8.18 3.75 -10.89
N ASN A 76 6.93 4.06 -10.55
CA ASN A 76 6.58 4.63 -9.26
C ASN A 76 6.90 3.66 -8.10
N LEU A 77 7.55 4.21 -7.07
CA LEU A 77 8.05 3.45 -5.94
C LEU A 77 6.93 2.94 -5.01
N GLU A 78 5.82 3.67 -4.90
CA GLU A 78 4.65 3.24 -4.13
C GLU A 78 3.95 2.04 -4.78
N HIS A 79 3.80 2.05 -6.11
CA HIS A 79 3.29 0.86 -6.81
C HIS A 79 4.23 -0.33 -6.66
N ARG A 80 5.55 -0.13 -6.78
CA ARG A 80 6.55 -1.19 -6.58
C ARG A 80 6.50 -1.76 -5.16
N LEU A 81 6.35 -0.92 -4.15
CA LEU A 81 6.17 -1.34 -2.77
C LEU A 81 4.91 -2.20 -2.62
N ALA A 82 3.77 -1.73 -3.12
CA ALA A 82 2.51 -2.48 -3.06
C ALA A 82 2.60 -3.85 -3.77
N MET A 83 3.30 -3.92 -4.91
CA MET A 83 3.60 -5.16 -5.61
C MET A 83 4.46 -6.12 -4.78
N MET A 84 5.51 -5.61 -4.12
CA MET A 84 6.37 -6.42 -3.26
C MET A 84 5.65 -6.89 -1.99
N GLU A 85 4.84 -6.03 -1.37
CA GLU A 85 4.01 -6.41 -0.22
C GLU A 85 3.03 -7.54 -0.60
N ARG A 86 2.40 -7.45 -1.77
CA ARG A 86 1.57 -8.54 -2.31
C ARG A 86 2.39 -9.81 -2.49
N ALA A 87 3.55 -9.74 -3.15
CA ALA A 87 4.40 -10.91 -3.41
C ALA A 87 4.86 -11.58 -2.10
N VAL A 88 5.14 -10.80 -1.06
CA VAL A 88 5.44 -11.30 0.29
C VAL A 88 4.23 -12.02 0.88
N GLN A 89 3.02 -11.44 0.81
CA GLN A 89 1.81 -12.13 1.32
C GLN A 89 1.48 -13.41 0.55
N GLU A 90 1.72 -13.41 -0.76
CA GLU A 90 1.57 -14.60 -1.61
C GLU A 90 2.57 -15.68 -1.22
N ASN A 91 3.85 -15.34 -1.04
CA ASN A 91 4.86 -16.27 -0.57
C ASN A 91 4.55 -16.82 0.84
N ILE A 92 4.05 -15.98 1.76
CA ILE A 92 3.61 -16.45 3.08
C ILE A 92 2.45 -17.45 2.92
N ALA A 93 1.48 -17.18 2.03
CA ALA A 93 0.40 -18.13 1.77
C ALA A 93 0.93 -19.47 1.22
N ASP A 94 1.91 -19.44 0.32
CA ASP A 94 2.55 -20.65 -0.21
C ASP A 94 3.29 -21.42 0.88
N VAL A 95 4.10 -20.74 1.71
CA VAL A 95 4.79 -21.36 2.85
C VAL A 95 3.80 -22.00 3.82
N GLN A 96 2.69 -21.33 4.11
CA GLN A 96 1.64 -21.87 4.99
C GLN A 96 0.95 -23.09 4.37
N SER A 97 0.84 -23.16 3.04
CA SER A 97 0.35 -24.37 2.37
C SER A 97 1.29 -25.57 2.54
N MET A 98 2.61 -25.33 2.64
CA MET A 98 3.61 -26.39 2.88
C MET A 98 3.56 -26.93 4.32
N SER A 99 3.07 -26.14 5.28
CA SER A 99 2.83 -26.58 6.67
C SER A 99 1.79 -27.71 6.77
N LEU A 100 1.06 -28.02 5.69
CA LEU A 100 0.10 -29.13 5.63
C LEU A 100 0.77 -30.51 5.47
N LEU A 101 2.04 -30.53 5.06
CA LEU A 101 2.78 -31.78 4.84
C LEU A 101 3.25 -32.39 6.18
N PRO A 102 3.38 -33.73 6.24
CA PRO A 102 4.08 -34.39 7.35
C PRO A 102 5.50 -33.85 7.52
N LYS A 103 5.97 -33.75 8.76
CA LYS A 103 7.31 -33.28 9.10
C LYS A 103 8.27 -34.46 9.06
N LEU A 104 9.35 -34.35 8.28
CA LEU A 104 10.47 -35.29 8.32
C LEU A 104 11.61 -34.65 9.11
N THR A 105 11.93 -35.21 10.26
CA THR A 105 12.97 -34.71 11.17
C THR A 105 14.10 -35.70 11.22
N ALA A 106 15.33 -35.23 10.99
CA ALA A 106 16.54 -36.01 11.21
C ALA A 106 17.25 -35.44 12.44
N SER A 107 17.37 -36.24 13.49
CA SER A 107 17.98 -35.82 14.75
C SER A 107 19.24 -36.64 15.03
N ALA A 108 20.24 -36.00 15.63
CA ALA A 108 21.43 -36.68 16.12
C ALA A 108 21.79 -36.09 17.48
N GLY A 109 22.00 -36.97 18.45
CA GLY A 109 22.25 -36.61 19.84
C GLY A 109 23.57 -37.17 20.34
N TYR A 110 24.22 -36.41 21.22
CA TYR A 110 25.27 -36.93 22.10
C TYR A 110 24.89 -36.59 23.53
N ARG A 111 24.94 -37.60 24.40
CA ARG A 111 24.62 -37.47 25.81
C ARG A 111 25.80 -38.05 26.60
N ASP A 112 26.25 -37.34 27.62
CA ASP A 112 27.20 -37.83 28.63
C ASP A 112 26.64 -37.51 30.02
N ARG A 113 26.92 -38.36 30.99
CA ARG A 113 26.40 -38.25 32.35
C ARG A 113 27.55 -38.18 33.34
N SER A 114 27.34 -37.45 34.43
CA SER A 114 28.31 -37.42 35.54
C SER A 114 28.35 -38.73 36.33
N ASN A 115 27.31 -39.57 36.22
CA ASN A 115 27.22 -40.87 36.89
C ASN A 115 26.75 -41.97 35.92
N GLU A 116 27.12 -43.20 36.26
CA GLU A 116 26.61 -44.39 35.58
C GLU A 116 25.11 -44.56 35.86
N LEU A 117 24.32 -44.89 34.84
CA LEU A 117 22.92 -45.26 35.02
C LEU A 117 22.86 -46.72 35.51
N ALA A 118 22.79 -46.90 36.83
CA ALA A 118 22.62 -48.21 37.46
C ALA A 118 21.17 -48.38 37.95
N SER A 119 20.53 -49.50 37.60
CA SER A 119 19.20 -49.91 38.07
C SER A 119 19.21 -51.35 38.59
N SER A 120 18.39 -51.63 39.61
CA SER A 120 17.99 -53.00 39.92
C SER A 120 17.04 -53.45 38.81
N SER A 121 17.29 -54.59 38.19
CA SER A 121 16.51 -55.11 37.05
C SER A 121 15.96 -56.50 37.38
N GLU A 122 14.78 -56.81 36.87
CA GLU A 122 14.12 -58.10 37.01
C GLU A 122 14.32 -58.93 35.73
N SER A 123 14.68 -60.21 35.88
CA SER A 123 14.88 -61.10 34.73
C SER A 123 13.55 -61.46 34.07
N LEU A 124 13.38 -61.09 32.79
CA LEU A 124 12.20 -61.42 31.97
C LEU A 124 11.88 -62.93 31.88
N ALA A 125 12.89 -63.80 32.03
CA ALA A 125 12.73 -65.25 31.94
C ALA A 125 12.38 -65.92 33.29
N THR A 126 12.72 -65.29 34.42
CA THR A 126 12.65 -65.93 35.75
C THR A 126 11.88 -65.15 36.82
N GLY A 127 11.53 -63.88 36.56
CA GLY A 127 10.79 -63.03 37.50
C GLY A 127 11.52 -62.73 38.81
N LYS A 128 12.86 -62.90 38.85
CA LYS A 128 13.68 -62.62 40.04
C LYS A 128 14.43 -61.31 39.87
N GLU A 129 14.40 -60.49 40.91
CA GLU A 129 15.13 -59.23 40.99
C GLU A 129 16.65 -59.47 41.16
N SER A 130 17.46 -58.68 40.47
CA SER A 130 18.92 -58.66 40.64
C SER A 130 19.29 -58.13 42.02
N LEU A 131 20.05 -58.91 42.80
CA LEU A 131 20.51 -58.53 44.15
C LEU A 131 21.56 -57.41 44.14
N VAL A 132 22.07 -57.01 42.96
CA VAL A 132 23.07 -55.95 42.78
C VAL A 132 22.62 -55.00 41.66
N PRO A 133 22.69 -53.67 41.84
CA PRO A 133 22.42 -52.70 40.79
C PRO A 133 23.29 -52.97 39.56
N SER A 134 22.66 -53.05 38.40
CA SER A 134 23.27 -53.35 37.11
C SER A 134 23.13 -52.17 36.17
N LYS A 135 24.01 -52.07 35.18
CA LYS A 135 23.91 -51.04 34.14
C LYS A 135 23.34 -51.64 32.86
N SER A 136 22.31 -51.01 32.34
CA SER A 136 21.68 -51.32 31.04
C SER A 136 21.87 -50.20 30.02
N SER A 137 22.59 -49.14 30.40
CA SER A 137 22.93 -48.03 29.52
C SER A 137 24.35 -47.57 29.79
N GLU A 138 24.99 -47.02 28.76
CA GLU A 138 26.29 -46.39 28.87
C GLU A 138 26.18 -44.96 29.43
N ARG A 139 27.26 -44.51 30.09
CA ARG A 139 27.36 -43.17 30.66
C ARG A 139 27.28 -42.11 29.57
N ASP A 140 28.05 -42.32 28.51
CA ASP A 140 27.99 -41.58 27.26
C ASP A 140 27.32 -42.40 26.16
N GLY A 141 26.68 -41.72 25.20
CA GLY A 141 25.98 -42.37 24.10
C GLY A 141 25.70 -41.41 22.96
N ARG A 142 25.59 -41.99 21.76
CA ARG A 142 25.21 -41.31 20.53
C ARG A 142 23.89 -41.88 20.06
N THR A 143 22.96 -41.00 19.73
CA THR A 143 21.68 -41.37 19.13
C THR A 143 21.57 -40.72 17.75
N ALA A 144 20.91 -41.39 16.83
CA ALA A 144 20.51 -40.80 15.57
C ALA A 144 19.12 -41.32 15.21
N ASP A 145 18.25 -40.46 14.74
CA ASP A 145 16.89 -40.82 14.36
C ASP A 145 16.44 -40.07 13.11
N LEU A 146 15.60 -40.73 12.32
CA LEU A 146 14.88 -40.15 11.20
C LEU A 146 13.39 -40.42 11.43
N GLU A 147 12.65 -39.39 11.83
CA GLU A 147 11.24 -39.47 12.19
C GLU A 147 10.36 -38.72 11.20
N LEU A 148 9.37 -39.42 10.63
CA LEU A 148 8.25 -38.83 9.92
C LEU A 148 7.08 -38.67 10.91
N SER A 149 6.62 -37.45 11.11
CA SER A 149 5.57 -37.13 12.07
C SER A 149 4.43 -36.32 11.42
N TRP A 150 3.18 -36.75 11.64
CA TRP A 150 1.98 -36.07 11.17
C TRP A 150 0.99 -35.82 12.31
N ASN A 151 0.72 -34.54 12.57
CA ASN A 151 -0.18 -34.08 13.61
C ASN A 151 -1.53 -33.69 13.00
N VAL A 152 -2.60 -34.38 13.40
CA VAL A 152 -3.96 -34.16 12.86
C VAL A 152 -4.51 -32.79 13.26
N LEU A 153 -4.23 -32.35 14.49
CA LEU A 153 -4.70 -31.05 14.99
C LEU A 153 -3.93 -29.91 14.32
N ASP A 154 -2.60 -30.01 14.25
CA ASP A 154 -1.76 -29.03 13.56
C ASP A 154 -2.11 -28.96 12.07
N PHE A 155 -2.48 -30.08 11.44
CA PHE A 155 -2.99 -30.09 10.07
C PHE A 155 -4.26 -29.24 9.95
N GLY A 156 -5.25 -29.45 10.84
CA GLY A 156 -6.49 -28.67 10.84
C GLY A 156 -6.25 -27.17 11.10
N LEU A 157 -5.32 -26.83 11.99
CA LEU A 157 -4.91 -25.46 12.26
C LEU A 157 -4.21 -24.84 11.04
N SER A 158 -3.22 -25.54 10.48
CA SER A 158 -2.46 -25.11 9.30
C SER A 158 -3.36 -24.93 8.08
N TYR A 159 -4.41 -25.75 7.95
CA TYR A 159 -5.40 -25.61 6.87
C TYR A 159 -6.15 -24.28 6.94
N PHE A 160 -6.67 -23.92 8.11
CA PHE A 160 -7.33 -22.62 8.28
C PHE A 160 -6.34 -21.46 8.26
N GLU A 161 -5.10 -21.65 8.70
CA GLU A 161 -4.04 -20.65 8.60
C GLU A 161 -3.66 -20.37 7.15
N ALA A 162 -3.52 -21.41 6.32
CA ALA A 162 -3.29 -21.28 4.88
C ALA A 162 -4.45 -20.56 4.17
N GLN A 163 -5.70 -20.89 4.51
CA GLN A 163 -6.87 -20.15 4.00
C GLN A 163 -6.85 -18.68 4.44
N ALA A 164 -6.51 -18.40 5.70
CA ALA A 164 -6.45 -17.04 6.22
C ALA A 164 -5.34 -16.23 5.54
N SER A 165 -4.17 -16.85 5.29
CA SER A 165 -3.06 -16.25 4.56
C SER A 165 -3.41 -15.98 3.10
N THR A 166 -4.13 -16.89 2.45
CA THR A 166 -4.63 -16.68 1.07
C THR A 166 -5.63 -15.50 1.00
N ASN A 167 -6.52 -15.37 1.99
CA ASN A 167 -7.38 -14.18 2.05
C ASN A 167 -6.58 -12.89 2.27
N LYS A 168 -5.47 -12.93 3.02
CA LYS A 168 -4.57 -11.76 3.18
C LYS A 168 -3.90 -11.40 1.85
N SER A 169 -3.48 -12.36 1.04
CA SER A 169 -2.91 -12.07 -0.28
C SER A 169 -3.96 -11.43 -1.21
N TYR A 170 -5.21 -11.89 -1.20
CA TYR A 170 -6.30 -11.22 -1.92
C TYR A 170 -6.59 -9.81 -1.41
N ALA A 171 -6.57 -9.60 -0.09
CA ALA A 171 -6.72 -8.27 0.51
C ALA A 171 -5.59 -7.32 0.05
N SER A 172 -4.35 -7.78 0.00
CA SER A 172 -3.21 -7.02 -0.53
C SER A 172 -3.35 -6.69 -2.02
N GLU A 173 -3.95 -7.59 -2.81
CA GLU A 173 -4.23 -7.30 -4.22
C GLU A 173 -5.26 -6.17 -4.38
N GLU A 174 -6.32 -6.15 -3.57
CA GLU A 174 -7.27 -5.03 -3.58
C GLU A 174 -6.59 -3.72 -3.16
N ARG A 175 -5.71 -3.75 -2.16
CA ARG A 175 -4.92 -2.59 -1.77
C ARG A 175 -4.04 -2.08 -2.92
N ARG A 176 -3.41 -2.99 -3.67
CA ARG A 176 -2.64 -2.63 -4.87
C ARG A 176 -3.51 -1.96 -5.92
N ARG A 177 -4.70 -2.51 -6.23
CA ARG A 177 -5.65 -1.90 -7.18
C ARG A 177 -6.00 -0.47 -6.81
N ARG A 178 -6.18 -0.19 -5.51
CA ARG A 178 -6.42 1.18 -5.01
C ARG A 178 -5.24 2.11 -5.28
N VAL A 179 -4.01 1.66 -4.99
CA VAL A 179 -2.76 2.43 -5.23
C VAL A 179 -2.60 2.73 -6.73
N VAL A 180 -2.81 1.75 -7.59
CA VAL A 180 -2.76 1.91 -9.06
C VAL A 180 -3.74 2.97 -9.54
N ALA A 181 -5.00 2.90 -9.10
CA ALA A 181 -6.02 3.87 -9.49
C ALA A 181 -5.67 5.30 -9.03
N ASP A 182 -5.11 5.44 -7.81
CA ASP A 182 -4.71 6.73 -7.28
C ASP A 182 -3.52 7.34 -8.03
N ILE A 183 -2.46 6.55 -8.29
CA ILE A 183 -1.31 6.98 -9.08
C ILE A 183 -1.74 7.42 -10.48
N ALA A 184 -2.62 6.65 -11.13
CA ALA A 184 -3.12 6.99 -12.47
C ALA A 184 -3.85 8.34 -12.47
N ARG A 185 -4.78 8.55 -11.54
CA ARG A 185 -5.53 9.81 -11.40
C ARG A 185 -4.60 11.00 -11.09
N GLN A 186 -3.71 10.86 -10.11
CA GLN A 186 -2.76 11.91 -9.76
C GLN A 186 -1.85 12.29 -10.94
N THR A 187 -1.42 11.30 -11.72
CA THR A 187 -0.58 11.49 -12.90
C THR A 187 -1.31 12.22 -14.02
N ARG A 188 -2.58 11.87 -14.30
CA ARG A 188 -3.42 12.59 -15.27
C ARG A 188 -3.58 14.06 -14.89
N ALA A 189 -3.94 14.34 -13.64
CA ALA A 189 -4.09 15.70 -13.13
C ALA A 189 -2.77 16.49 -13.21
N ALA A 190 -1.66 15.87 -12.83
CA ALA A 190 -0.33 16.49 -12.95
C ALA A 190 0.08 16.74 -14.41
N TRP A 191 -0.25 15.82 -15.32
CA TRP A 191 0.03 15.96 -16.74
C TRP A 191 -0.73 17.14 -17.34
N LEU A 192 -2.03 17.28 -17.06
CA LEU A 192 -2.83 18.40 -17.53
C LEU A 192 -2.31 19.74 -16.98
N SER A 193 -1.94 19.80 -15.70
CA SER A 193 -1.32 21.01 -15.13
C SER A 193 0.03 21.34 -15.74
N ALA A 194 0.85 20.32 -16.04
CA ALA A 194 2.16 20.49 -16.66
C ALA A 194 2.07 20.91 -18.13
N VAL A 195 1.08 20.41 -18.88
CA VAL A 195 0.80 20.86 -20.27
C VAL A 195 0.40 22.33 -20.28
N SER A 196 -0.49 22.76 -19.37
CA SER A 196 -0.83 24.18 -19.22
C SER A 196 0.41 25.03 -18.88
N ALA A 197 1.29 24.52 -18.02
CA ALA A 197 2.54 25.18 -17.69
C ALA A 197 3.49 25.29 -18.90
N GLU A 198 3.59 24.24 -19.72
CA GLU A 198 4.43 24.26 -20.92
C GLU A 198 3.91 25.25 -21.97
N ARG A 199 2.58 25.37 -22.12
CA ARG A 199 1.93 26.35 -23.00
C ARG A 199 2.17 27.80 -22.57
N LEU A 200 2.07 28.09 -21.27
CA LEU A 200 2.11 29.47 -20.75
C LEU A 200 3.52 29.97 -20.44
N ARG A 201 4.51 29.06 -20.36
CA ARG A 201 5.87 29.39 -19.93
C ARG A 201 6.48 30.56 -20.69
N ASP A 202 6.49 30.49 -22.02
CA ASP A 202 7.14 31.51 -22.85
C ASP A 202 6.36 32.82 -22.81
N GLU A 203 5.02 32.78 -22.84
CA GLU A 203 4.19 33.99 -22.74
C GLU A 203 4.37 34.71 -21.37
N VAL A 204 4.54 33.96 -20.28
CA VAL A 204 4.79 34.49 -18.94
C VAL A 204 6.19 35.09 -18.83
N ALA A 205 7.21 34.41 -19.37
CA ALA A 205 8.58 34.93 -19.40
C ALA A 205 8.67 36.25 -20.18
N ASP A 206 8.01 36.33 -21.34
CA ASP A 206 7.92 37.55 -22.14
C ASP A 206 7.18 38.67 -21.38
N ALA A 207 6.06 38.36 -20.73
CA ALA A 207 5.33 39.35 -19.92
C ALA A 207 6.13 39.85 -18.73
N LEU A 208 6.95 39.00 -18.10
CA LEU A 208 7.81 39.36 -16.97
C LEU A 208 8.94 40.30 -17.41
N ASP A 209 9.55 40.04 -18.56
CA ASP A 209 10.55 40.91 -19.16
C ASP A 209 9.94 42.27 -19.56
N ASP A 210 8.77 42.27 -20.21
CA ASP A 210 8.02 43.49 -20.56
C ASP A 210 7.70 44.34 -19.33
N ALA A 211 7.16 43.73 -18.27
CA ALA A 211 6.81 44.41 -17.03
C ALA A 211 8.04 44.96 -16.29
N SER A 212 9.13 44.19 -16.27
CA SER A 212 10.40 44.59 -15.65
C SER A 212 11.05 45.77 -16.37
N LYS A 213 11.04 45.76 -17.71
CA LYS A 213 11.50 46.89 -18.53
C LYS A 213 10.64 48.13 -18.31
N ALA A 214 9.31 47.98 -18.28
CA ALA A 214 8.39 49.09 -17.99
C ALA A 214 8.65 49.69 -16.59
N LEU A 215 8.96 48.85 -15.59
CA LEU A 215 9.28 49.28 -14.24
C LEU A 215 10.60 50.06 -14.19
N ALA A 216 11.64 49.59 -14.87
CA ALA A 216 12.92 50.29 -14.96
C ALA A 216 12.76 51.67 -15.60
N GLN A 217 12.02 51.75 -16.72
CA GLN A 217 11.72 53.02 -17.41
C GLN A 217 10.90 53.97 -16.52
N SER A 218 9.94 53.46 -15.76
CA SER A 218 9.12 54.24 -14.84
C SER A 218 9.95 54.83 -13.69
N LYS A 219 10.90 54.07 -13.14
CA LYS A 219 11.85 54.54 -12.11
C LYS A 219 12.74 55.67 -12.65
N GLU A 220 13.26 55.51 -13.85
CA GLU A 220 14.09 56.53 -14.50
C GLU A 220 13.31 57.82 -14.81
N ALA A 221 12.10 57.70 -15.35
CA ALA A 221 11.24 58.85 -15.65
C ALA A 221 10.85 59.62 -14.38
N GLY A 222 10.56 58.91 -13.29
CA GLY A 222 10.29 59.51 -11.97
C GLY A 222 11.52 60.21 -11.38
N GLY A 223 12.70 59.58 -11.45
CA GLY A 223 13.96 60.15 -10.95
C GLY A 223 14.40 61.41 -11.71
N ARG A 224 14.07 61.50 -13.01
CA ARG A 224 14.34 62.67 -13.86
C ARG A 224 13.25 63.75 -13.80
N GLY A 225 12.18 63.55 -13.02
CA GLY A 225 11.07 64.50 -12.90
C GLY A 225 10.23 64.68 -14.17
N LEU A 226 10.22 63.68 -15.07
CA LEU A 226 9.48 63.73 -16.34
C LEU A 226 7.97 63.51 -16.17
N VAL A 227 7.55 63.04 -14.99
CA VAL A 227 6.16 62.74 -14.63
C VAL A 227 5.90 63.26 -13.22
N LYS A 228 4.64 63.57 -12.90
CA LYS A 228 4.25 63.98 -11.54
C LYS A 228 4.67 62.89 -10.52
N PRO A 229 5.30 63.26 -9.39
CA PRO A 229 5.86 62.28 -8.45
C PRO A 229 4.88 61.22 -7.97
N LEU A 230 3.64 61.62 -7.66
CA LEU A 230 2.60 60.68 -7.20
C LEU A 230 2.19 59.69 -8.29
N ASP A 231 2.07 60.14 -9.54
CA ASP A 231 1.66 59.29 -10.66
C ASP A 231 2.76 58.29 -11.01
N ALA A 232 4.03 58.72 -10.95
CA ALA A 232 5.18 57.83 -11.10
C ALA A 232 5.21 56.73 -10.02
N LEU A 233 4.98 57.08 -8.75
CA LEU A 233 4.94 56.11 -7.65
C LEU A 233 3.77 55.13 -7.77
N ARG A 234 2.58 55.60 -8.17
CA ARG A 234 1.42 54.72 -8.43
C ARG A 234 1.72 53.74 -9.55
N TYR A 235 2.30 54.22 -10.65
CA TYR A 235 2.68 53.39 -11.78
C TYR A 235 3.73 52.32 -11.38
N GLN A 236 4.74 52.70 -10.60
CA GLN A 236 5.73 51.75 -10.07
C GLN A 236 5.10 50.69 -9.17
N ARG A 237 4.19 51.07 -8.27
CA ARG A 237 3.47 50.13 -7.41
C ARG A 237 2.68 49.11 -8.23
N ASP A 238 1.96 49.56 -9.25
CA ASP A 238 1.12 48.69 -10.07
C ASP A 238 1.99 47.70 -10.87
N LEU A 239 3.10 48.17 -11.47
CA LEU A 239 4.07 47.30 -12.14
C LEU A 239 4.75 46.31 -11.18
N LEU A 240 5.12 46.73 -9.98
CA LEU A 240 5.65 45.83 -8.95
C LEU A 240 4.64 44.72 -8.58
N ASN A 241 3.35 45.07 -8.47
CA ASN A 241 2.31 44.07 -8.22
C ASN A 241 2.17 43.08 -9.39
N MET A 242 2.26 43.54 -10.64
CA MET A 242 2.22 42.70 -11.83
C MET A 242 3.44 41.77 -11.91
N VAL A 243 4.65 42.30 -11.71
CA VAL A 243 5.88 41.50 -11.66
C VAL A 243 5.75 40.41 -10.59
N ARG A 244 5.31 40.75 -9.38
CA ARG A 244 5.11 39.77 -8.31
C ARG A 244 4.09 38.68 -8.69
N GLN A 245 3.00 39.04 -9.38
CA GLN A 245 2.00 38.07 -9.84
C GLN A 245 2.57 37.13 -10.91
N LEU A 246 3.37 37.65 -11.84
CA LEU A 246 4.04 36.86 -12.87
C LEU A 246 5.11 35.95 -12.27
N GLU A 247 5.93 36.41 -11.32
CA GLU A 247 6.90 35.58 -10.60
C GLU A 247 6.21 34.43 -9.83
N THR A 248 5.06 34.71 -9.20
CA THR A 248 4.25 33.68 -8.54
C THR A 248 3.74 32.66 -9.55
N LEU A 249 3.23 33.13 -10.70
CA LEU A 249 2.75 32.26 -11.76
C LEU A 249 3.89 31.40 -12.33
N GLU A 250 5.05 31.98 -12.60
CA GLU A 250 6.24 31.28 -13.10
C GLU A 250 6.68 30.15 -12.15
N ASP A 251 6.75 30.41 -10.85
CA ASP A 251 7.07 29.40 -9.83
C ASP A 251 6.04 28.25 -9.81
N GLU A 252 4.75 28.55 -9.95
CA GLU A 252 3.71 27.53 -10.08
C GLU A 252 3.83 26.68 -11.36
N LEU A 253 4.24 27.29 -12.48
CA LEU A 253 4.46 26.57 -13.74
C LEU A 253 5.63 25.58 -13.60
N VAL A 254 6.74 26.01 -12.98
CA VAL A 254 7.91 25.16 -12.70
C VAL A 254 7.53 23.99 -11.79
N LYS A 255 6.78 24.26 -10.70
CA LYS A 255 6.31 23.23 -9.77
C LYS A 255 5.41 22.19 -10.43
N SER A 256 4.52 22.60 -11.34
CA SER A 256 3.66 21.68 -12.09
C SER A 256 4.46 20.64 -12.87
N LYS A 257 5.50 21.08 -13.60
CA LYS A 257 6.37 20.18 -14.38
C LYS A 257 7.21 19.27 -13.49
N ALA A 258 7.76 19.79 -12.39
CA ALA A 258 8.49 19.00 -11.42
C ALA A 258 7.62 17.92 -10.76
N LYS A 259 6.36 18.24 -10.42
CA LYS A 259 5.41 17.29 -9.84
C LYS A 259 5.15 16.10 -10.77
N LEU A 260 4.95 16.35 -12.06
CA LEU A 260 4.78 15.28 -13.05
C LEU A 260 6.04 14.41 -13.17
N ALA A 261 7.23 15.04 -13.19
CA ALA A 261 8.49 14.32 -13.24
C ALA A 261 8.64 13.34 -12.06
N THR A 262 8.29 13.78 -10.84
CA THR A 262 8.30 12.94 -9.64
C THR A 262 7.33 11.76 -9.76
N LEU A 263 6.11 11.97 -10.26
CA LEU A 263 5.12 10.89 -10.43
C LEU A 263 5.58 9.84 -11.46
N MET A 264 6.24 10.28 -12.54
CA MET A 264 6.87 9.39 -13.53
C MET A 264 8.20 8.79 -13.06
N ASN A 265 8.62 9.10 -11.83
CA ASN A 265 9.89 8.69 -11.22
C ASN A 265 11.14 9.10 -12.04
N LEU A 266 11.09 10.25 -12.72
CA LEU A 266 12.25 10.80 -13.42
C LEU A 266 13.24 11.47 -12.45
N GLN A 267 14.53 11.40 -12.77
CA GLN A 267 15.55 12.08 -11.98
C GLN A 267 15.31 13.61 -11.98
N PRO A 268 15.41 14.29 -10.82
CA PRO A 268 15.28 15.75 -10.77
C PRO A 268 16.20 16.45 -11.77
N GLY A 269 15.65 17.38 -12.54
CA GLY A 269 16.37 18.13 -13.58
C GLY A 269 16.44 17.44 -14.95
N THR A 270 15.90 16.23 -15.11
CA THR A 270 15.82 15.58 -16.43
C THR A 270 14.92 16.40 -17.36
N PRO A 271 15.41 16.85 -18.53
CA PRO A 271 14.59 17.59 -19.48
C PRO A 271 13.64 16.63 -20.22
N PHE A 272 12.38 17.03 -20.36
CA PHE A 272 11.39 16.34 -21.18
C PHE A 272 10.42 17.36 -21.79
N GLN A 273 9.74 16.96 -22.87
CA GLN A 273 8.70 17.73 -23.53
C GLN A 273 7.37 16.99 -23.43
N LEU A 274 6.27 17.73 -23.40
CA LEU A 274 4.92 17.17 -23.34
C LEU A 274 4.26 17.24 -24.72
N ALA A 275 3.48 16.22 -25.05
CA ALA A 275 2.65 16.25 -26.25
C ALA A 275 1.45 17.18 -26.00
N VAL A 276 1.60 18.46 -26.37
CA VAL A 276 0.57 19.48 -26.16
C VAL A 276 -0.59 19.26 -27.15
N PRO A 277 -1.82 18.94 -26.69
CA PRO A 277 -2.98 18.79 -27.58
C PRO A 277 -3.34 20.12 -28.25
N SER A 278 -3.91 20.10 -29.46
CA SER A 278 -4.44 21.29 -30.11
C SER A 278 -5.65 21.85 -29.35
N THR A 279 -5.68 23.17 -29.12
CA THR A 279 -6.64 23.89 -28.26
C THR A 279 -8.08 23.94 -28.80
N ASP A 280 -8.31 23.57 -30.07
CA ASP A 280 -9.51 23.97 -30.82
C ASP A 280 -10.82 23.28 -30.44
N ALA A 281 -10.83 22.30 -29.53
CA ALA A 281 -12.06 21.83 -28.89
C ALA A 281 -11.75 20.97 -27.66
N GLU A 282 -11.34 21.58 -26.55
CA GLU A 282 -11.43 20.93 -25.23
C GLU A 282 -12.92 20.83 -24.83
N ALA A 283 -13.62 19.89 -25.47
CA ALA A 283 -15.02 19.61 -25.20
C ALA A 283 -15.20 19.06 -23.78
N VAL A 284 -16.33 19.39 -23.17
CA VAL A 284 -16.74 18.78 -21.90
C VAL A 284 -17.11 17.32 -22.18
N PRO A 285 -16.37 16.33 -21.66
CA PRO A 285 -16.71 14.93 -21.88
C PRO A 285 -18.04 14.60 -21.20
N ALA A 286 -18.87 13.79 -21.87
CA ALA A 286 -20.09 13.29 -21.26
C ALA A 286 -19.76 12.28 -20.15
N VAL A 287 -20.62 12.21 -19.14
CA VAL A 287 -20.62 11.11 -18.16
C VAL A 287 -21.72 10.14 -18.58
N PRO A 288 -21.40 8.96 -19.15
CA PRO A 288 -22.41 8.05 -19.73
C PRO A 288 -23.19 7.25 -18.67
N TYR A 289 -22.97 7.52 -17.39
CA TYR A 289 -23.46 6.72 -16.26
C TYR A 289 -24.48 7.49 -15.43
N LYS A 290 -25.46 6.77 -14.88
CA LYS A 290 -26.37 7.33 -13.88
C LYS A 290 -25.78 7.17 -12.48
N LEU A 291 -26.11 8.11 -11.60
CA LEU A 291 -25.66 8.07 -10.20
C LEU A 291 -26.04 6.76 -9.50
N SER A 292 -27.27 6.26 -9.71
CA SER A 292 -27.74 4.99 -9.16
C SER A 292 -26.89 3.79 -9.58
N ASP A 293 -26.39 3.78 -10.82
CA ASP A 293 -25.59 2.68 -11.34
C ASP A 293 -24.20 2.70 -10.67
N LEU A 294 -23.65 3.90 -10.47
CA LEU A 294 -22.39 4.13 -9.78
C LEU A 294 -22.46 3.74 -8.29
N GLU A 295 -23.58 4.01 -7.61
CA GLU A 295 -23.82 3.58 -6.22
C GLU A 295 -23.76 2.06 -6.08
N VAL A 296 -24.49 1.33 -6.93
CA VAL A 296 -24.51 -0.15 -6.94
C VAL A 296 -23.13 -0.71 -7.23
N LEU A 297 -22.44 -0.13 -8.22
CA LEU A 297 -21.09 -0.54 -8.59
C LEU A 297 -20.09 -0.35 -7.46
N ALA A 298 -20.12 0.82 -6.83
CA ALA A 298 -19.21 1.17 -5.75
C ALA A 298 -19.32 0.17 -4.59
N MET A 299 -20.53 -0.28 -4.26
CA MET A 299 -20.76 -1.24 -3.16
C MET A 299 -20.15 -2.63 -3.37
N VAL A 300 -19.79 -2.98 -4.61
CA VAL A 300 -19.29 -4.31 -4.97
C VAL A 300 -17.84 -4.28 -5.44
N ARG A 301 -17.47 -3.25 -6.23
CA ARG A 301 -16.17 -3.21 -6.90
C ARG A 301 -15.10 -2.46 -6.13
N ARG A 302 -15.46 -1.57 -5.20
CA ARG A 302 -14.48 -0.76 -4.46
C ARG A 302 -13.48 -1.65 -3.73
N PRO A 303 -12.17 -1.43 -3.93
CA PRO A 303 -11.15 -2.26 -3.31
C PRO A 303 -11.23 -2.27 -1.78
N GLU A 304 -11.61 -1.16 -1.14
CA GLU A 304 -11.72 -1.06 0.33
C GLU A 304 -12.82 -1.99 0.89
N ILE A 305 -13.93 -2.16 0.16
CA ILE A 305 -15.00 -3.07 0.55
C ILE A 305 -14.56 -4.53 0.39
N ARG A 306 -13.81 -4.81 -0.69
CA ARG A 306 -13.34 -6.16 -1.00
C ARG A 306 -12.23 -6.59 -0.02
N GLU A 307 -11.27 -5.71 0.26
CA GLU A 307 -10.25 -5.87 1.30
C GLU A 307 -10.89 -6.27 2.64
N GLU A 308 -11.86 -5.49 3.10
CA GLU A 308 -12.53 -5.72 4.38
C GLU A 308 -13.42 -6.97 4.37
N SER A 309 -13.92 -7.37 3.20
CA SER A 309 -14.62 -8.64 3.05
C SER A 309 -13.70 -9.84 3.25
N TYR A 310 -12.44 -9.78 2.79
CA TYR A 310 -11.44 -10.82 3.05
C TYR A 310 -10.99 -10.84 4.52
N LEU A 311 -10.80 -9.66 5.13
CA LEU A 311 -10.47 -9.56 6.56
C LEU A 311 -11.59 -10.10 7.47
N ALA A 312 -12.85 -9.84 7.11
CA ALA A 312 -14.00 -10.40 7.83
C ALA A 312 -14.03 -11.94 7.76
N ARG A 313 -13.68 -12.54 6.60
CA ARG A 313 -13.55 -14.02 6.48
C ARG A 313 -12.45 -14.55 7.41
N ASN A 314 -11.34 -13.84 7.52
CA ASN A 314 -10.25 -14.23 8.41
C ASN A 314 -10.63 -14.23 9.89
N ALA A 315 -11.43 -13.25 10.34
CA ALA A 315 -11.91 -13.23 11.71
C ALA A 315 -12.71 -14.50 12.10
N VAL A 316 -13.47 -15.06 11.14
CA VAL A 316 -14.18 -16.34 11.33
C VAL A 316 -13.20 -17.51 11.38
N LEU A 317 -12.22 -17.55 10.48
CA LEU A 317 -11.18 -18.60 10.48
C LEU A 317 -10.34 -18.58 11.77
N GLU A 318 -9.97 -17.41 12.27
CA GLU A 318 -9.26 -17.24 13.55
C GLU A 318 -10.05 -17.77 14.74
N THR A 319 -11.37 -17.55 14.74
CA THR A 319 -12.26 -18.10 15.77
C THR A 319 -12.31 -19.63 15.67
N ARG A 320 -12.43 -20.19 14.46
CA ARG A 320 -12.40 -21.65 14.22
C ARG A 320 -11.08 -22.27 14.66
N MET A 321 -9.94 -21.64 14.35
CA MET A 321 -8.63 -22.07 14.82
C MET A 321 -8.52 -22.06 16.35
N SER A 322 -9.05 -21.01 16.99
CA SER A 322 -9.05 -20.90 18.45
C SER A 322 -9.88 -22.01 19.10
N LEU A 323 -11.01 -22.38 18.50
CA LEU A 323 -11.84 -23.51 18.95
C LEU A 323 -11.17 -24.86 18.68
N LEU A 324 -10.50 -25.04 17.53
CA LEU A 324 -9.75 -26.26 17.23
C LEU A 324 -8.68 -26.56 18.27
N LYS A 325 -7.97 -25.53 18.77
CA LYS A 325 -6.95 -25.69 19.82
C LYS A 325 -7.46 -26.28 21.14
N LEU A 326 -8.78 -26.41 21.31
CA LEU A 326 -9.41 -27.03 22.48
C LEU A 326 -9.54 -28.56 22.36
N PHE A 327 -9.40 -29.11 21.16
CA PHE A 327 -9.48 -30.55 20.91
C PHE A 327 -8.18 -31.29 21.29
N PRO A 328 -8.23 -32.60 21.54
CA PRO A 328 -7.03 -33.41 21.73
C PRO A 328 -6.15 -33.38 20.48
N ASN A 329 -4.84 -33.29 20.70
CA ASN A 329 -3.83 -33.45 19.69
C ASN A 329 -3.54 -34.94 19.46
N VAL A 330 -3.65 -35.40 18.21
CA VAL A 330 -3.30 -36.75 17.77
C VAL A 330 -2.09 -36.68 16.83
N GLN A 331 -0.97 -37.23 17.28
CA GLN A 331 0.29 -37.30 16.56
C GLN A 331 0.52 -38.73 16.07
N LEU A 332 0.65 -38.91 14.76
CA LEU A 332 1.10 -40.14 14.13
C LEU A 332 2.60 -40.00 13.85
N PHE A 333 3.40 -41.01 14.16
CA PHE A 333 4.83 -40.99 13.85
C PHE A 333 5.33 -42.33 13.37
N ALA A 334 6.34 -42.30 12.51
CA ALA A 334 7.10 -43.45 12.04
C ALA A 334 8.58 -43.07 12.02
N GLY A 335 9.40 -43.83 12.75
CA GLY A 335 10.80 -43.50 12.99
C GLY A 335 11.74 -44.65 12.62
N LEU A 336 12.94 -44.28 12.19
CA LEU A 336 14.12 -45.15 12.20
C LEU A 336 15.09 -44.61 13.24
N ASN A 337 15.49 -45.44 14.19
CA ASN A 337 16.28 -45.02 15.34
C ASN A 337 17.58 -45.82 15.41
N TYR A 338 18.61 -45.18 15.96
CA TYR A 338 19.91 -45.77 16.26
C TYR A 338 20.38 -45.29 17.65
N ASP A 339 20.87 -46.22 18.47
CA ASP A 339 21.51 -45.93 19.76
C ASP A 339 22.81 -46.74 19.87
N SER A 340 23.91 -46.05 20.19
CA SER A 340 25.23 -46.67 20.34
C SER A 340 25.39 -47.51 21.61
N ASN A 341 24.39 -47.55 22.49
CA ASN A 341 24.43 -48.24 23.77
C ASN A 341 24.75 -49.74 23.61
N LYS A 342 25.96 -50.16 24.01
CA LYS A 342 26.42 -51.55 23.88
C LYS A 342 25.59 -52.62 24.59
N TYR A 343 24.71 -52.23 25.51
CA TYR A 343 23.85 -53.17 26.23
C TYR A 343 22.54 -53.48 25.48
N LEU A 344 22.26 -52.80 24.37
CA LEU A 344 21.14 -53.12 23.50
C LEU A 344 21.43 -54.38 22.67
N ALA A 345 20.42 -55.22 22.51
CA ALA A 345 20.50 -56.37 21.62
C ALA A 345 20.45 -55.96 20.14
N ASN A 346 19.65 -54.92 19.85
CA ASN A 346 19.55 -54.28 18.54
C ASN A 346 19.82 -52.79 18.73
N ASN A 347 20.85 -52.28 18.06
CA ASN A 347 21.23 -50.87 18.14
C ASN A 347 20.41 -50.00 17.19
N ASP A 348 19.72 -50.61 16.25
CA ASP A 348 18.82 -50.01 15.29
C ASP A 348 17.42 -50.62 15.40
N TRP A 349 16.39 -49.79 15.29
CA TRP A 349 15.01 -50.24 15.25
C TRP A 349 14.12 -49.25 14.48
N ALA A 350 13.04 -49.78 13.92
CA ALA A 350 11.96 -48.98 13.36
C ALA A 350 10.77 -49.03 14.31
N ASP A 351 10.12 -47.89 14.52
CA ASP A 351 8.90 -47.80 15.30
C ASP A 351 7.81 -47.01 14.59
N VAL A 352 6.57 -47.36 14.90
CA VAL A 352 5.38 -46.67 14.43
C VAL A 352 4.44 -46.55 15.62
N GLY A 353 3.89 -45.36 15.81
CA GLY A 353 3.08 -45.10 16.98
C GLY A 353 2.10 -43.96 16.78
N THR A 354 1.17 -43.90 17.72
CA THR A 354 0.20 -42.82 17.84
C THR A 354 0.30 -42.27 19.26
N GLN A 355 0.49 -40.96 19.38
CA GLN A 355 0.47 -40.25 20.64
C GLN A 355 -0.75 -39.32 20.68
N VAL A 356 -1.55 -39.45 21.75
CA VAL A 356 -2.68 -38.56 22.00
C VAL A 356 -2.38 -37.71 23.22
N SER A 357 -2.48 -36.39 23.09
CA SER A 357 -2.29 -35.44 24.19
C SER A 357 -3.43 -34.44 24.23
N TRP A 358 -3.92 -34.08 25.42
CA TRP A 358 -5.00 -33.11 25.56
C TRP A 358 -4.75 -32.18 26.73
N ASN A 359 -4.68 -30.88 26.43
CA ASN A 359 -4.60 -29.86 27.47
C ASN A 359 -6.00 -29.52 28.00
N LEU A 360 -6.44 -30.20 29.05
CA LEU A 360 -7.76 -29.97 29.67
C LEU A 360 -7.93 -28.56 30.26
N MET A 361 -6.83 -27.88 30.62
CA MET A 361 -6.89 -26.52 31.15
C MET A 361 -7.34 -25.50 30.08
N SER A 362 -7.18 -25.82 28.79
CA SER A 362 -7.63 -24.94 27.70
C SER A 362 -9.16 -24.86 27.62
N LEU A 363 -9.90 -25.86 28.12
CA LEU A 363 -11.37 -25.89 28.12
C LEU A 363 -11.98 -24.75 28.94
N PHE A 364 -11.31 -24.29 29.99
CA PHE A 364 -11.77 -23.12 30.77
C PHE A 364 -11.76 -21.82 29.93
N THR A 365 -11.05 -21.79 28.81
CA THR A 365 -11.01 -20.65 27.88
C THR A 365 -12.12 -20.70 26.82
N ALA A 366 -12.78 -21.84 26.63
CA ALA A 366 -13.84 -22.04 25.64
C ALA A 366 -14.95 -20.96 25.67
N PRO A 367 -15.56 -20.62 26.82
CA PRO A 367 -16.62 -19.60 26.84
C PRO A 367 -16.11 -18.22 26.43
N LYS A 368 -14.85 -17.88 26.74
CA LYS A 368 -14.24 -16.61 26.33
C LYS A 368 -13.94 -16.58 24.83
N ILE A 369 -13.51 -17.71 24.26
CA ILE A 369 -13.28 -17.85 22.81
C ILE A 369 -14.60 -17.71 22.04
N LEU A 370 -15.66 -18.40 22.48
CA LEU A 370 -16.99 -18.33 21.86
C LEU A 370 -17.54 -16.91 21.90
N LYS A 371 -17.56 -16.28 23.09
CA LYS A 371 -17.99 -14.89 23.24
C LYS A 371 -17.16 -13.93 22.39
N GLY A 372 -15.85 -14.14 22.31
CA GLY A 372 -14.98 -13.34 21.43
C GLY A 372 -15.28 -13.54 19.94
N GLY A 373 -15.65 -14.76 19.54
CA GLY A 373 -16.11 -15.10 18.19
C GLY A 373 -17.42 -14.41 17.84
N GLU A 374 -18.43 -14.51 18.70
CA GLU A 374 -19.73 -13.84 18.56
C GLU A 374 -19.57 -12.32 18.39
N LEU A 375 -18.76 -11.68 19.25
CA LEU A 375 -18.49 -10.24 19.14
C LEU A 375 -17.80 -9.86 17.82
N ARG A 376 -16.90 -10.71 17.29
CA ARG A 376 -16.29 -10.48 15.97
C ARG A 376 -17.30 -10.66 14.84
N GLU A 377 -18.19 -11.63 14.96
CA GLU A 377 -19.26 -11.89 14.00
C GLU A 377 -20.27 -10.74 13.95
N GLU A 378 -20.64 -10.16 15.10
CA GLU A 378 -21.49 -8.97 15.19
C GLU A 378 -20.79 -7.70 14.67
N LEU A 379 -19.48 -7.59 14.87
CA LEU A 379 -18.69 -6.43 14.42
C LEU A 379 -18.49 -6.40 12.90
N ALA A 380 -18.32 -7.57 12.26
CA ALA A 380 -18.07 -7.67 10.83
C ALA A 380 -19.14 -6.98 9.93
N PRO A 381 -20.47 -7.18 10.12
CA PRO A 381 -21.48 -6.46 9.35
C PRO A 381 -21.47 -4.97 9.63
N LEU A 382 -21.25 -4.54 10.88
CA LEU A 382 -21.18 -3.11 11.22
C LEU A 382 -20.03 -2.40 10.51
N ARG A 383 -18.83 -3.01 10.50
CA ARG A 383 -17.69 -2.48 9.74
C ARG A 383 -17.98 -2.40 8.25
N ARG A 384 -18.53 -3.47 7.65
CA ARG A 384 -18.90 -3.48 6.22
C ARG A 384 -19.95 -2.42 5.89
N GLN A 385 -20.96 -2.24 6.73
CA GLN A 385 -21.97 -1.20 6.56
C GLN A 385 -21.37 0.21 6.65
N ALA A 386 -20.50 0.45 7.62
CA ALA A 386 -19.80 1.74 7.78
C ALA A 386 -18.96 2.07 6.53
N ILE A 387 -18.15 1.13 6.04
CA ILE A 387 -17.34 1.34 4.83
C ILE A 387 -18.21 1.59 3.60
N ARG A 388 -19.30 0.84 3.44
CA ARG A 388 -20.26 1.05 2.35
C ARG A 388 -20.92 2.43 2.41
N MET A 389 -21.30 2.89 3.61
CA MET A 389 -21.82 4.25 3.80
C MET A 389 -20.79 5.31 3.42
N THR A 390 -19.52 5.14 3.83
CA THR A 390 -18.42 6.02 3.43
C THR A 390 -18.22 6.03 1.92
N VAL A 391 -18.22 4.86 1.28
CA VAL A 391 -18.07 4.72 -0.17
C VAL A 391 -19.23 5.38 -0.92
N LEU A 392 -20.48 5.16 -0.51
CA LEU A 392 -21.65 5.82 -1.10
C LEU A 392 -21.53 7.34 -0.96
N SER A 393 -21.15 7.83 0.22
CA SER A 393 -20.92 9.26 0.45
C SER A 393 -19.84 9.81 -0.49
N GLN A 394 -18.74 9.08 -0.70
CA GLN A 394 -17.68 9.46 -1.65
C GLN A 394 -18.19 9.52 -3.10
N VAL A 395 -19.07 8.60 -3.52
CA VAL A 395 -19.70 8.62 -4.85
C VAL A 395 -20.54 9.89 -5.03
N HIS A 396 -21.40 10.23 -4.06
CA HIS A 396 -22.19 11.46 -4.12
C HIS A 396 -21.32 12.71 -4.14
N VAL A 397 -20.28 12.77 -3.32
CA VAL A 397 -19.35 13.91 -3.29
C VAL A 397 -18.62 14.06 -4.62
N ALA A 398 -18.07 12.97 -5.18
CA ALA A 398 -17.40 12.99 -6.48
C ALA A 398 -18.36 13.42 -7.61
N TRP A 399 -19.60 12.92 -7.57
CA TRP A 399 -20.65 13.33 -8.51
C TRP A 399 -20.90 14.83 -8.47
N HIS A 400 -21.15 15.39 -7.28
CA HIS A 400 -21.37 16.82 -7.13
C HIS A 400 -20.15 17.66 -7.51
N GLN A 401 -18.95 17.22 -7.14
CA GLN A 401 -17.69 17.88 -7.49
C GLN A 401 -17.51 17.96 -9.00
N ARG A 402 -17.78 16.89 -9.76
CA ARG A 402 -17.68 16.90 -11.22
C ARG A 402 -18.59 17.93 -11.88
N PHE A 403 -19.85 18.03 -11.46
CA PHE A 403 -20.77 19.02 -12.05
C PHE A 403 -20.49 20.45 -11.57
N ALA A 404 -19.93 20.61 -10.36
CA ALA A 404 -19.44 21.91 -9.90
C ALA A 404 -18.20 22.36 -10.70
N ALA A 405 -17.24 21.46 -10.91
CA ALA A 405 -16.03 21.70 -11.69
C ALA A 405 -16.37 22.03 -13.16
N GLU A 406 -17.38 21.37 -13.74
CA GLU A 406 -17.87 21.71 -15.08
C GLU A 406 -18.39 23.16 -15.16
N LYS A 407 -19.19 23.59 -14.19
CA LYS A 407 -19.70 24.97 -14.14
C LYS A 407 -18.56 25.97 -13.99
N ALA A 408 -17.57 25.64 -13.16
CA ALA A 408 -16.37 26.46 -12.99
C ALA A 408 -15.56 26.57 -14.28
N PHE A 409 -15.34 25.45 -14.98
CA PHE A 409 -14.65 25.41 -16.27
C PHE A 409 -15.37 26.25 -17.32
N ARG A 410 -16.69 26.06 -17.50
CA ARG A 410 -17.47 26.85 -18.47
C ARG A 410 -17.34 28.36 -18.23
N ARG A 411 -17.34 28.78 -16.96
CA ARG A 411 -17.18 30.19 -16.60
C ARG A 411 -15.75 30.70 -16.81
N ALA A 412 -14.74 29.91 -16.47
CA ALA A 412 -13.34 30.27 -16.70
C ALA A 412 -13.01 30.34 -18.19
N ASP A 413 -13.60 29.45 -19.00
CA ASP A 413 -13.50 29.45 -20.45
C ASP A 413 -14.13 30.70 -21.09
N GLU A 414 -15.32 31.09 -20.64
CA GLU A 414 -15.96 32.34 -21.04
C GLU A 414 -15.11 33.56 -20.67
N LEU A 415 -14.62 33.63 -19.42
CA LEU A 415 -13.78 34.73 -18.96
C LEU A 415 -12.47 34.82 -19.76
N SER A 416 -11.82 33.68 -20.03
CA SER A 416 -10.59 33.64 -20.83
C SER A 416 -10.82 34.14 -22.25
N ARG A 417 -11.95 33.78 -22.89
CA ARG A 417 -12.31 34.28 -24.22
C ARG A 417 -12.55 35.79 -24.24
N VAL A 418 -13.29 36.31 -23.24
CA VAL A 418 -13.52 37.75 -23.09
C VAL A 418 -12.20 38.48 -22.88
N GLN A 419 -11.35 37.97 -21.98
CA GLN A 419 -10.07 38.59 -21.66
C GLN A 419 -9.10 38.57 -22.86
N ASN A 420 -9.01 37.47 -23.61
CA ASN A 420 -8.27 37.40 -24.88
C ASN A 420 -8.79 38.41 -25.91
N SER A 421 -10.09 38.72 -25.89
CA SER A 421 -10.67 39.72 -26.79
C SER A 421 -10.30 41.15 -26.36
N ILE A 422 -10.30 41.42 -25.05
CA ILE A 422 -9.84 42.70 -24.48
C ILE A 422 -8.37 42.93 -24.82
N ASP A 423 -7.51 41.92 -24.60
CA ASP A 423 -6.08 41.97 -24.91
C ASP A 423 -5.81 42.40 -26.35
N LYS A 424 -6.47 41.76 -27.32
CA LYS A 424 -6.38 42.11 -28.73
C LYS A 424 -6.80 43.56 -29.02
N GLN A 425 -7.83 44.07 -28.35
CA GLN A 425 -8.28 45.45 -28.55
C GLN A 425 -7.28 46.45 -27.93
N VAL A 426 -6.77 46.17 -26.74
CA VAL A 426 -5.77 47.00 -26.05
C VAL A 426 -4.47 47.02 -26.85
N GLU A 427 -3.99 45.89 -27.36
CA GLU A 427 -2.83 45.82 -28.24
C GLU A 427 -2.99 46.71 -29.49
N ASN A 428 -4.18 46.69 -30.11
CA ASN A 428 -4.47 47.53 -31.27
C ASN A 428 -4.54 49.02 -30.90
N ALA A 429 -5.13 49.36 -29.75
CA ALA A 429 -5.23 50.73 -29.25
C ALA A 429 -3.85 51.32 -28.87
N VAL A 430 -2.94 50.49 -28.36
CA VAL A 430 -1.55 50.89 -28.08
C VAL A 430 -0.81 51.19 -29.38
N LYS A 431 -1.01 50.37 -30.43
CA LYS A 431 -0.46 50.61 -31.78
C LYS A 431 -0.97 51.93 -32.39
N SER A 432 -2.23 52.30 -32.13
CA SER A 432 -2.81 53.59 -32.57
C SER A 432 -2.52 54.77 -31.63
N ARG A 433 -1.70 54.57 -30.58
CA ARG A 433 -1.40 55.57 -29.53
C ARG A 433 -2.63 56.09 -28.77
N SER A 434 -3.70 55.30 -28.76
CA SER A 434 -4.95 55.60 -28.06
C SER A 434 -5.01 54.99 -26.66
N GLU A 435 -4.07 54.10 -26.32
CA GLU A 435 -3.94 53.49 -25.00
C GLU A 435 -2.52 53.51 -24.46
N THR A 436 -2.38 53.29 -23.15
CA THR A 436 -1.08 53.31 -22.47
C THR A 436 -0.38 51.95 -22.50
N LYS A 437 0.96 51.95 -22.49
CA LYS A 437 1.75 50.72 -22.31
C LYS A 437 1.48 50.03 -20.97
N LEU A 438 1.14 50.81 -19.94
CA LEU A 438 0.75 50.25 -18.65
C LEU A 438 -0.48 49.35 -18.79
N GLU A 439 -1.51 49.87 -19.46
CA GLU A 439 -2.76 49.13 -19.66
C GLU A 439 -2.49 47.88 -20.49
N ALA A 440 -1.64 47.96 -21.52
CA ALA A 440 -1.19 46.78 -22.28
C ALA A 440 -0.57 45.69 -21.40
N VAL A 441 0.40 46.06 -20.55
CA VAL A 441 1.05 45.10 -19.64
C VAL A 441 0.04 44.53 -18.64
N ARG A 442 -0.83 45.37 -18.09
CA ARG A 442 -1.88 44.94 -17.16
C ARG A 442 -2.84 43.95 -17.80
N THR A 443 -3.38 44.28 -18.98
CA THR A 443 -4.30 43.40 -19.71
C THR A 443 -3.62 42.09 -20.10
N LYS A 444 -2.34 42.11 -20.51
CA LYS A 444 -1.57 40.89 -20.81
C LYS A 444 -1.44 40.00 -19.57
N VAL A 445 -1.10 40.56 -18.40
CA VAL A 445 -1.05 39.81 -17.12
C VAL A 445 -2.40 39.21 -16.76
N GLU A 446 -3.47 40.00 -16.80
CA GLU A 446 -4.83 39.53 -16.52
C GLU A 446 -5.26 38.41 -17.50
N THR A 447 -4.83 38.50 -18.76
CA THR A 447 -5.05 37.48 -19.80
C THR A 447 -4.33 36.18 -19.50
N LEU A 448 -3.06 36.24 -19.11
CA LEU A 448 -2.29 35.05 -18.73
C LEU A 448 -2.90 34.35 -17.51
N LEU A 449 -3.34 35.11 -16.50
CA LEU A 449 -4.03 34.57 -15.34
C LEU A 449 -5.39 33.94 -15.70
N ALA A 450 -6.13 34.55 -16.63
CA ALA A 450 -7.40 34.00 -17.11
C ALA A 450 -7.21 32.70 -17.92
N LYS A 451 -6.22 32.66 -18.83
CA LYS A 451 -5.83 31.44 -19.56
C LYS A 451 -5.42 30.33 -18.59
N ARG A 452 -4.57 30.66 -17.61
CA ARG A 452 -4.14 29.72 -16.56
C ARG A 452 -5.33 29.15 -15.80
N THR A 453 -6.22 30.01 -15.33
CA THR A 453 -7.41 29.60 -14.56
C THR A 453 -8.30 28.68 -15.39
N ARG A 454 -8.50 29.00 -16.67
CA ARG A 454 -9.26 28.20 -17.63
C ARG A 454 -8.67 26.80 -17.79
N ASP A 455 -7.38 26.68 -18.08
CA ASP A 455 -6.72 25.38 -18.23
C ASP A 455 -6.77 24.53 -16.95
N LEU A 456 -6.59 25.18 -15.81
CA LEU A 456 -6.56 24.54 -14.50
C LEU A 456 -7.95 24.06 -14.08
N SER A 457 -9.00 24.82 -14.42
CA SER A 457 -10.39 24.41 -14.24
C SER A 457 -10.79 23.26 -15.18
N TYR A 458 -10.22 23.20 -16.39
CA TYR A 458 -10.41 22.05 -17.28
C TYR A 458 -9.77 20.79 -16.71
N ALA A 459 -8.52 20.92 -16.23
CA ALA A 459 -7.81 19.83 -15.58
C ALA A 459 -8.58 19.30 -14.35
N GLU A 460 -9.12 20.20 -13.53
CA GLU A 460 -9.90 19.83 -12.36
C GLU A 460 -11.24 19.17 -12.73
N MET A 461 -11.89 19.60 -13.82
CA MET A 461 -13.10 18.94 -14.32
C MET A 461 -12.82 17.49 -14.74
N LEU A 462 -11.72 17.24 -15.46
CA LEU A 462 -11.31 15.89 -15.85
C LEU A 462 -10.92 15.04 -14.63
N ASN A 463 -10.15 15.61 -13.71
CA ASN A 463 -9.78 14.95 -12.45
C ASN A 463 -11.01 14.59 -11.60
N ALA A 464 -12.01 15.47 -11.52
CA ALA A 464 -13.28 15.19 -10.84
C ALA A 464 -14.09 14.10 -11.55
N GLN A 465 -13.94 13.95 -12.87
CA GLN A 465 -14.55 12.86 -13.62
C GLN A 465 -13.89 11.52 -13.29
N ASP A 466 -12.56 11.48 -13.28
CA ASP A 466 -11.79 10.30 -12.86
C ASP A 466 -12.08 9.93 -11.39
N ALA A 467 -12.31 10.93 -10.53
CA ALA A 467 -12.73 10.70 -9.15
C ALA A 467 -14.10 9.98 -9.07
N ILE A 468 -15.04 10.23 -10.00
CA ILE A 468 -16.28 9.44 -10.08
C ILE A 468 -15.98 7.99 -10.43
N TYR A 469 -15.11 7.75 -11.42
CA TYR A 469 -14.77 6.41 -11.87
C TYR A 469 -14.08 5.59 -10.79
N GLN A 470 -13.09 6.19 -10.12
CA GLN A 470 -12.47 5.60 -8.94
C GLN A 470 -13.51 5.41 -7.83
N ALA A 471 -14.44 6.36 -7.66
CA ALA A 471 -15.48 6.26 -6.64
C ALA A 471 -16.46 5.11 -6.89
N ALA A 472 -16.72 4.78 -8.14
CA ALA A 472 -17.52 3.63 -8.56
C ALA A 472 -16.74 2.30 -8.53
N GLY A 473 -15.42 2.32 -8.32
CA GLY A 473 -14.56 1.15 -8.34
C GLY A 473 -14.27 0.64 -9.75
N PHE A 474 -14.18 1.53 -10.74
CA PHE A 474 -13.68 1.18 -12.07
C PHE A 474 -12.16 1.00 -12.03
N ASP A 475 -11.70 -0.04 -12.73
CA ASP A 475 -10.29 -0.27 -12.96
C ASP A 475 -9.86 0.57 -14.16
N THR A 476 -9.11 1.64 -13.91
CA THR A 476 -8.59 2.56 -14.93
C THR A 476 -7.38 1.99 -15.68
N VAL A 477 -6.89 0.83 -15.24
CA VAL A 477 -5.76 0.10 -15.82
C VAL A 477 -6.19 -1.35 -16.00
N PRO A 478 -5.91 -1.97 -17.17
CA PRO A 478 -6.25 -3.37 -17.40
C PRO A 478 -5.53 -4.30 -16.42
N ALA A 479 -6.19 -5.41 -16.06
CA ALA A 479 -5.65 -6.36 -15.08
C ALA A 479 -4.40 -7.11 -15.59
N GLU A 480 -4.35 -7.37 -16.89
CA GLU A 480 -3.23 -8.02 -17.58
C GLU A 480 -2.85 -7.19 -18.80
N VAL A 481 -1.54 -7.05 -19.02
CA VAL A 481 -0.99 -6.35 -20.18
C VAL A 481 0.01 -7.27 -20.86
N ALA A 482 -0.24 -7.58 -22.13
CA ALA A 482 0.60 -8.49 -22.92
C ALA A 482 2.00 -7.90 -23.18
N ASP A 483 2.06 -6.60 -23.48
CA ASP A 483 3.31 -5.87 -23.67
C ASP A 483 3.59 -4.94 -22.48
N GLN A 484 4.64 -5.27 -21.72
CA GLN A 484 5.07 -4.49 -20.56
C GLN A 484 5.97 -3.29 -20.93
N SER A 485 6.21 -3.02 -22.21
CA SER A 485 6.85 -1.77 -22.67
C SER A 485 6.00 -0.56 -22.29
N ILE A 486 6.60 0.63 -22.22
CA ILE A 486 5.82 1.86 -21.96
C ILE A 486 4.75 2.07 -23.03
N SER A 487 5.06 1.82 -24.31
CA SER A 487 4.10 1.98 -25.40
C SER A 487 2.92 1.01 -25.29
N GLY A 488 3.19 -0.26 -24.96
CA GLY A 488 2.15 -1.26 -24.78
C GLY A 488 1.23 -0.94 -23.59
N LEU A 489 1.82 -0.49 -22.49
CA LEU A 489 1.07 0.00 -21.33
C LEU A 489 0.21 1.21 -21.66
N ALA A 490 0.77 2.20 -22.36
CA ALA A 490 0.06 3.42 -22.75
C ALA A 490 -1.14 3.11 -23.67
N GLU A 491 -0.96 2.22 -24.65
CA GLU A 491 -2.04 1.79 -25.54
C GLU A 491 -3.15 1.07 -24.77
N ALA A 492 -2.77 0.17 -23.86
CA ALA A 492 -3.72 -0.59 -23.03
C ALA A 492 -4.53 0.33 -22.09
N ILE A 493 -3.88 1.32 -21.48
CA ILE A 493 -4.54 2.34 -20.65
C ILE A 493 -5.50 3.18 -21.50
N GLY A 494 -5.07 3.66 -22.67
CA GLY A 494 -5.91 4.44 -23.56
C GLY A 494 -7.09 3.65 -24.14
N ALA A 495 -6.96 2.33 -24.32
CA ALA A 495 -8.08 1.46 -24.67
C ALA A 495 -9.08 1.32 -23.52
N GLN A 496 -8.59 1.13 -22.30
CA GLN A 496 -9.42 1.02 -21.09
C GLN A 496 -10.20 2.31 -20.82
N ASP A 497 -9.57 3.47 -20.99
CA ASP A 497 -10.22 4.77 -20.82
C ASP A 497 -11.38 4.96 -21.80
N ARG A 498 -11.21 4.54 -23.07
CA ARG A 498 -12.28 4.59 -24.08
C ARG A 498 -13.46 3.71 -23.67
N ILE A 499 -13.21 2.49 -23.18
CA ILE A 499 -14.25 1.58 -22.69
C ILE A 499 -15.06 2.21 -21.55
N ILE A 500 -14.40 2.92 -20.64
CA ILE A 500 -15.05 3.64 -19.54
C ILE A 500 -15.81 4.87 -20.06
N ALA A 501 -15.19 5.66 -20.93
CA ALA A 501 -15.81 6.86 -21.51
C ALA A 501 -17.06 6.55 -22.35
N ASP A 502 -17.10 5.39 -23.02
CA ASP A 502 -18.21 4.94 -23.86
C ASP A 502 -19.34 4.27 -23.06
N GLY A 503 -19.16 4.05 -21.75
CA GLY A 503 -20.16 3.40 -20.90
C GLY A 503 -20.25 1.88 -21.06
N ALA A 504 -19.36 1.26 -21.83
CA ALA A 504 -19.37 -0.17 -22.16
C ALA A 504 -19.21 -1.07 -20.91
N VAL A 505 -18.63 -0.54 -19.83
CA VAL A 505 -18.48 -1.25 -18.54
C VAL A 505 -19.82 -1.77 -17.99
N LEU A 506 -20.93 -1.04 -18.17
CA LEU A 506 -22.25 -1.46 -17.67
C LEU A 506 -22.83 -2.65 -18.44
N GLN A 507 -22.48 -2.83 -19.72
CA GLN A 507 -23.01 -3.92 -20.54
C GLN A 507 -22.54 -5.29 -20.04
N GLY A 508 -21.31 -5.38 -19.52
CA GLY A 508 -20.80 -6.60 -18.89
C GLY A 508 -21.46 -6.94 -17.55
N LEU A 509 -21.97 -5.93 -16.82
CA LEU A 509 -22.59 -6.10 -15.50
C LEU A 509 -24.09 -6.45 -15.60
N TYR A 510 -24.87 -5.71 -16.38
CA TYR A 510 -26.29 -6.02 -16.62
C TYR A 510 -26.51 -7.22 -17.56
N GLY A 511 -25.45 -7.70 -18.21
CA GLY A 511 -25.45 -8.99 -18.92
C GLY A 511 -25.52 -10.20 -17.99
N THR A 512 -25.12 -10.06 -16.72
CA THR A 512 -25.30 -11.10 -15.70
C THR A 512 -26.69 -10.98 -15.07
N GLN A 513 -27.45 -12.09 -15.01
CA GLN A 513 -28.84 -12.13 -14.52
C GLN A 513 -29.06 -11.55 -13.11
N ALA A 514 -28.00 -11.34 -12.32
CA ALA A 514 -28.05 -10.88 -10.93
C ALA A 514 -28.63 -9.45 -10.74
N LEU A 515 -28.65 -8.61 -11.78
CA LEU A 515 -29.09 -7.21 -11.69
C LEU A 515 -30.44 -6.92 -12.36
N LYS A 516 -31.05 -7.88 -13.08
CA LYS A 516 -32.29 -7.62 -13.82
C LYS A 516 -33.52 -7.46 -12.93
N ASP A 517 -33.52 -8.06 -11.74
CA ASP A 517 -34.72 -8.09 -10.91
C ASP A 517 -34.65 -7.26 -9.64
N GLY A 518 -33.54 -6.58 -9.30
CA GLY A 518 -33.44 -5.70 -8.10
C GLY A 518 -33.83 -6.33 -6.74
N VAL A 519 -34.25 -7.59 -6.76
CA VAL A 519 -34.79 -8.41 -5.71
C VAL A 519 -34.05 -9.73 -5.87
N GLY A 520 -32.75 -9.71 -5.56
CA GLY A 520 -32.10 -10.95 -5.15
C GLY A 520 -32.87 -11.48 -3.94
N ASP A 521 -33.02 -12.80 -3.82
CA ASP A 521 -33.67 -13.41 -2.67
C ASP A 521 -32.81 -13.15 -1.40
N TYR A 522 -33.02 -11.97 -0.81
CA TYR A 522 -32.34 -11.56 0.41
C TYR A 522 -32.79 -12.42 1.60
N LYS A 523 -33.84 -13.25 1.49
CA LYS A 523 -34.33 -14.06 2.62
C LYS A 523 -33.45 -15.27 2.89
N GLU A 524 -32.92 -15.94 1.87
CA GLU A 524 -32.01 -17.07 2.09
C GLU A 524 -30.58 -16.63 2.46
N ALA A 525 -30.07 -15.55 1.86
CA ALA A 525 -28.75 -15.02 2.18
C ALA A 525 -28.69 -14.23 3.52
N SER A 526 -29.82 -13.72 4.02
CA SER A 526 -29.89 -13.08 5.36
C SER A 526 -30.19 -14.05 6.50
N ALA A 527 -30.64 -15.28 6.21
CA ALA A 527 -30.92 -16.27 7.26
C ALA A 527 -29.66 -16.68 8.03
N SER A 528 -28.48 -16.62 7.40
CA SER A 528 -27.18 -16.84 8.05
C SER A 528 -26.59 -15.60 8.74
N TYR A 529 -27.30 -14.46 8.79
CA TYR A 529 -26.76 -13.18 9.29
C TYR A 529 -27.79 -12.29 10.01
N ARG A 530 -28.81 -12.86 10.65
CA ARG A 530 -29.71 -12.05 11.50
C ARG A 530 -29.07 -11.81 12.86
N LEU A 531 -28.81 -10.55 13.17
CA LEU A 531 -28.62 -10.07 14.54
C LEU A 531 -29.87 -10.41 15.36
N ASN A 532 -29.66 -11.02 16.52
CA ASN A 532 -30.74 -11.34 17.46
C ASN A 532 -31.37 -10.02 17.96
N PRO A 533 -32.70 -9.81 17.82
CA PRO A 533 -33.35 -8.54 18.18
C PRO A 533 -33.20 -8.14 19.66
N GLU A 534 -32.87 -9.09 20.54
CA GLU A 534 -32.53 -8.80 21.94
C GLU A 534 -31.24 -7.99 22.12
N VAL A 535 -30.26 -8.10 21.22
CA VAL A 535 -28.98 -7.38 21.29
C VAL A 535 -29.15 -5.90 20.90
N ALA A 536 -30.07 -5.62 19.97
CA ALA A 536 -30.43 -4.25 19.59
C ALA A 536 -31.20 -3.52 20.71
N ALA A 537 -32.03 -4.24 21.48
CA ALA A 537 -32.73 -3.70 22.64
C ALA A 537 -31.80 -3.49 23.85
N ALA A 538 -30.87 -4.43 24.10
CA ALA A 538 -29.88 -4.31 25.19
C ALA A 538 -28.90 -3.13 24.99
N ALA A 539 -28.63 -2.73 23.74
CA ALA A 539 -27.81 -1.56 23.42
C ALA A 539 -28.52 -0.22 23.72
N GLN A 540 -29.85 -0.19 23.84
CA GLN A 540 -30.61 1.02 24.18
C GLN A 540 -30.85 1.17 25.69
N GLU A 541 -30.91 0.08 26.47
CA GLU A 541 -31.22 0.13 27.90
C GLU A 541 -29.99 0.10 28.82
N GLY A 542 -28.80 -0.24 28.30
CA GLY A 542 -27.55 -0.23 29.04
C GLY A 542 -26.95 1.17 29.22
N GLY A 543 -27.40 1.91 30.23
CA GLY A 543 -26.72 3.10 30.74
C GLY A 543 -25.35 2.77 31.36
N ALA A 544 -24.40 2.32 30.56
CA ALA A 544 -23.00 2.17 30.95
C ALA A 544 -22.25 3.42 30.49
N ALA A 545 -21.65 4.14 31.46
CA ALA A 545 -20.88 5.35 31.24
C ALA A 545 -19.88 5.17 30.10
N VAL A 546 -20.25 5.69 28.92
CA VAL A 546 -19.33 5.92 27.82
C VAL A 546 -18.29 6.91 28.34
N ARG A 547 -17.11 6.42 28.73
CA ARG A 547 -15.94 7.29 28.73
C ARG A 547 -15.78 7.74 27.28
N LEU A 548 -16.22 8.96 27.01
CA LEU A 548 -15.79 9.73 25.85
C LEU A 548 -14.28 9.83 25.97
N VAL A 549 -13.56 8.88 25.36
CA VAL A 549 -12.17 9.08 25.01
C VAL A 549 -12.23 10.20 23.98
N SER A 550 -11.85 11.41 24.41
CA SER A 550 -11.58 12.53 23.54
C SER A 550 -10.33 12.19 22.71
N GLY A 551 -10.51 11.33 21.71
CA GLY A 551 -9.54 11.03 20.67
C GLY A 551 -10.31 11.06 19.38
N MET A 552 -9.97 12.02 18.51
CA MET A 552 -10.61 12.13 17.20
C MET A 552 -10.45 10.80 16.45
N PRO A 553 -11.52 10.19 15.90
CA PRO A 553 -11.46 8.89 15.22
C PRO A 553 -10.62 8.87 13.92
N TRP A 554 -9.99 9.98 13.57
CA TRP A 554 -9.38 10.22 12.26
C TRP A 554 -7.86 10.04 12.22
N GLU A 555 -7.20 9.68 13.33
CA GLU A 555 -5.72 9.57 13.35
C GLU A 555 -5.15 8.16 13.14
N SER A 556 -5.95 7.09 13.06
CA SER A 556 -5.41 5.72 12.88
C SER A 556 -5.45 5.17 11.44
N LEU A 557 -5.95 5.94 10.47
CA LEU A 557 -5.73 5.67 9.06
C LEU A 557 -4.48 6.44 8.60
N GLY A 558 -3.32 5.88 8.91
CA GLY A 558 -2.03 6.36 8.45
C GLY A 558 -1.89 6.23 6.93
N SER A 559 -2.50 7.13 6.18
CA SER A 559 -2.19 7.37 4.76
C SER A 559 -2.59 8.77 4.29
N LEU A 560 -2.44 9.80 5.13
CA LEU A 560 -2.64 11.20 4.71
C LEU A 560 -1.73 12.14 5.52
N LYS A 561 -0.41 12.03 5.32
CA LYS A 561 0.55 13.09 5.67
C LYS A 561 1.74 13.05 4.73
N ALA A 562 1.62 13.71 3.58
CA ALA A 562 2.71 14.41 2.89
C ALA A 562 2.18 15.18 1.68
N SER A 563 1.65 16.39 1.89
CA SER A 563 1.77 17.49 0.93
C SER A 563 1.39 18.80 1.63
N ARG A 564 2.41 19.54 2.06
CA ARG A 564 2.36 21.01 2.02
C ARG A 564 3.23 21.45 0.86
#